data_AF-W1DK86-F1
#
_entry.id   AF-W1DK86-F1
#
_cell.length_a   1.000
_cell.length_b   1.000
_cell.length_c   1.000
_cell.angle_alpha   90.00
_cell.angle_beta   90.00
_cell.angle_gamma   90.00
#
_symmetry.space_group_name_H-M   'P 1'
#
loop_
_entity.id
_entity.type
_entity.pdbx_description
1 polymer ?
#
loop_
_entity_poly.entity_id
_entity_poly.type
_entity_poly.pdbx_seq_one_letter_code
_entity_poly.pdbx_strand_id
1 'polypeptide(L)'
;MAMACATFGLVLGGLIGGPVARYLVKHSSSPDGTPDDQVAPTAFEKPDVGRVITSLVLIESIALIAICLTLGKVVAQLLAGSVFELPTFVCVLFIGVILSNSLALAGLYRVFDRAVSVLGNVSLSLFLAMALMSLKLWELASLALPMIIILAVQALAMALYAVFVTYRMMGKNYDAAVLAAGHCGFGLGATPTAIANMQAITDRFGPSHMAFLVVPMVGAFFIDIVNALVIKLYLLLPMFG
;
A
#
# COMPACT_ATOMS: atom_id res chain seq x y z
N MET A 1 -14.42 7.28 15.71
CA MET A 1 -14.68 5.93 15.15
C MET A 1 -13.70 5.60 14.01
N ALA A 2 -13.82 6.19 12.82
CA ALA A 2 -13.03 5.82 11.63
C ALA A 2 -11.50 5.80 11.85
N MET A 3 -10.93 6.84 12.46
CA MET A 3 -9.49 6.94 12.71
C MET A 3 -8.98 5.90 13.73
N ALA A 4 -9.78 5.56 14.74
CA ALA A 4 -9.44 4.53 15.74
C ALA A 4 -9.49 3.13 15.13
N CYS A 5 -10.51 2.84 14.31
CA CYS A 5 -10.59 1.61 13.55
C CYS A 5 -9.40 1.46 12.59
N ALA A 6 -9.00 2.56 11.91
CA ALA A 6 -7.88 2.55 10.97
C ALA A 6 -6.54 2.27 11.67
N THR A 7 -6.30 2.84 12.85
CA THR A 7 -5.05 2.62 13.61
C THR A 7 -5.01 1.25 14.26
N PHE A 8 -6.13 0.77 14.82
CA PHE A 8 -6.23 -0.62 15.26
C PHE A 8 -6.08 -1.61 14.11
N GLY A 9 -6.72 -1.34 12.97
CA GLY A 9 -6.62 -2.17 11.77
C GLY A 9 -5.18 -2.26 11.25
N LEU A 10 -4.44 -1.16 11.28
CA LEU A 10 -3.01 -1.13 10.95
C LEU A 10 -2.20 -2.04 11.89
N VAL A 11 -2.41 -1.94 13.21
CA VAL A 11 -1.73 -2.78 14.20
C VAL A 11 -2.11 -4.26 14.05
N LEU A 12 -3.41 -4.57 13.91
CA LEU A 12 -3.90 -5.93 13.73
C LEU A 12 -3.46 -6.54 12.39
N GLY A 13 -3.42 -5.74 11.32
CA GLY A 13 -2.92 -6.15 10.01
C GLY A 13 -1.45 -6.56 10.04
N GLY A 14 -0.62 -5.84 10.80
CA GLY A 14 0.76 -6.24 11.06
C GLY A 14 0.87 -7.50 11.93
N LEU A 15 0.08 -7.58 13.01
CA LEU A 15 0.12 -8.72 13.94
C LEU A 15 -0.38 -10.03 13.34
N ILE A 16 -1.41 -9.99 12.47
CA ILE A 16 -2.02 -11.19 11.88
C ILE A 16 -1.22 -11.68 10.66
N GLY A 17 -0.54 -10.76 9.96
CA GLY A 17 0.30 -11.10 8.81
C GLY A 17 1.33 -12.17 9.13
N GLY A 18 2.04 -12.04 10.27
CA GLY A 18 3.09 -12.98 10.68
C GLY A 18 2.59 -14.43 10.89
N PRO A 19 1.60 -14.68 11.77
CA PRO A 19 1.04 -16.01 11.98
C PRO A 19 0.43 -16.63 10.72
N VAL A 20 -0.32 -15.85 9.93
CA VAL A 20 -0.90 -16.32 8.67
C VAL A 20 0.21 -16.68 7.68
N ALA A 21 1.21 -15.83 7.53
CA ALA A 21 2.36 -16.10 6.67
C ALA A 21 3.10 -17.38 7.07
N ARG A 22 3.42 -17.53 8.36
CA ARG A 22 4.13 -18.71 8.86
C ARG A 22 3.32 -19.99 8.63
N TYR A 23 2.01 -19.93 8.80
CA TYR A 23 1.12 -21.05 8.50
C TYR A 23 1.13 -21.40 7.01
N LEU A 24 1.01 -20.40 6.12
CA LEU A 24 0.94 -20.59 4.67
C LEU A 24 2.26 -21.03 4.06
N VAL A 25 3.39 -20.47 4.49
CA VAL A 25 4.73 -20.87 4.02
C VAL A 25 5.01 -22.33 4.37
N LYS A 26 4.68 -22.76 5.60
CA LYS A 26 4.84 -24.15 6.04
C LYS A 26 4.00 -25.16 5.23
N HIS A 27 2.85 -24.72 4.72
CA HIS A 27 1.95 -25.55 3.91
C HIS A 27 2.06 -25.28 2.41
N SER A 28 3.07 -24.50 1.99
CA SER A 28 3.31 -24.19 0.59
C SER A 28 4.00 -25.33 -0.14
N SER A 29 3.76 -25.38 -1.44
CA SER A 29 4.36 -26.40 -2.32
C SER A 29 5.87 -26.19 -2.54
N SER A 30 6.40 -25.00 -2.19
CA SER A 30 7.80 -24.62 -2.34
C SER A 30 8.27 -23.81 -1.12
N PRO A 31 8.53 -24.44 0.04
CA PRO A 31 8.84 -23.73 1.29
C PRO A 31 10.13 -22.91 1.27
N ASP A 32 11.09 -23.29 0.43
CA ASP A 32 12.41 -22.65 0.28
C ASP A 32 12.45 -21.55 -0.80
N GLY A 33 11.28 -21.13 -1.32
CA GLY A 33 11.19 -20.22 -2.46
C GLY A 33 11.53 -20.92 -3.79
N THR A 34 11.00 -20.41 -4.90
CA THR A 34 11.42 -20.85 -6.23
C THR A 34 12.57 -19.96 -6.71
N PRO A 35 13.73 -20.52 -7.12
CA PRO A 35 14.84 -19.74 -7.63
C PRO A 35 14.53 -19.30 -9.06
N ASP A 36 13.70 -18.25 -9.22
CA ASP A 36 13.66 -17.48 -10.46
C ASP A 36 14.57 -16.26 -10.28
N ASP A 37 15.87 -16.55 -10.18
CA ASP A 37 16.96 -15.71 -9.70
C ASP A 37 17.64 -14.87 -10.82
N GLN A 38 16.89 -14.10 -11.62
CA GLN A 38 17.52 -13.26 -12.67
C GLN A 38 17.11 -11.79 -12.71
N VAL A 39 16.23 -11.33 -11.82
CA VAL A 39 15.84 -9.91 -11.77
C VAL A 39 16.50 -9.23 -10.58
N ALA A 40 17.09 -8.05 -10.80
CA ALA A 40 17.67 -7.25 -9.73
C ALA A 40 16.59 -6.91 -8.70
N PRO A 41 16.87 -7.05 -7.39
CA PRO A 41 15.88 -6.81 -6.33
C PRO A 41 15.31 -5.40 -6.45
N THR A 42 13.99 -5.30 -6.40
CA THR A 42 13.28 -4.02 -6.43
C THR A 42 13.57 -3.21 -5.16
N ALA A 43 13.40 -1.89 -5.22
CA ALA A 43 13.68 -0.98 -4.09
C ALA A 43 12.90 -1.32 -2.80
N PHE A 44 11.82 -2.11 -2.91
CA PHE A 44 11.03 -2.59 -1.77
C PHE A 44 11.53 -3.92 -1.18
N GLU A 45 12.25 -4.75 -1.96
CA GLU A 45 12.75 -6.07 -1.55
C GLU A 45 14.05 -6.02 -0.75
N LYS A 46 14.94 -5.07 -1.06
CA LYS A 46 16.15 -4.81 -0.27
C LYS A 46 16.37 -3.31 -0.14
N PRO A 47 16.11 -2.72 1.04
CA PRO A 47 16.40 -1.31 1.29
C PRO A 47 17.90 -0.96 1.19
N ASP A 48 18.79 -1.94 1.28
CA ASP A 48 20.23 -1.76 1.45
C ASP A 48 21.09 -2.16 0.23
N VAL A 49 21.10 -1.33 -0.82
CA VAL A 49 22.28 -1.20 -1.70
C VAL A 49 22.42 0.25 -2.26
N GLY A 50 23.45 0.97 -1.78
CA GLY A 50 24.36 1.75 -2.62
C GLY A 50 23.94 3.06 -3.32
N ARG A 51 23.68 4.15 -2.58
CA ARG A 51 24.19 5.53 -2.83
C ARG A 51 23.79 6.47 -1.68
N VAL A 52 24.67 7.42 -1.36
CA VAL A 52 24.48 8.43 -0.31
C VAL A 52 23.38 9.42 -0.70
N ILE A 53 22.46 9.70 0.24
CA ILE A 53 21.44 10.73 0.09
C ILE A 53 22.12 12.07 0.34
N THR A 54 22.30 12.86 -0.72
CA THR A 54 22.78 14.25 -0.61
C THR A 54 21.59 15.18 -0.42
N SER A 55 21.73 16.25 0.38
CA SER A 55 20.67 17.24 0.59
C SER A 55 20.10 17.82 -0.72
N LEU A 56 20.93 17.96 -1.75
CA LEU A 56 20.52 18.40 -3.08
C LEU A 56 19.49 17.45 -3.71
N VAL A 57 19.76 16.14 -3.69
CA VAL A 57 18.86 15.11 -4.26
C VAL A 57 17.52 15.08 -3.52
N LEU A 58 17.54 15.32 -2.21
CA LEU A 58 16.31 15.42 -1.41
C LEU A 58 15.48 16.64 -1.83
N ILE A 59 16.11 17.80 -2.01
CA ILE A 59 15.44 19.04 -2.46
C ILE A 59 14.85 18.85 -3.86
N GLU A 60 15.62 18.28 -4.79
CA GLU A 60 15.13 17.96 -6.14
C GLU A 60 13.93 17.01 -6.10
N SER A 61 13.98 15.98 -5.26
CA SER A 61 12.87 15.02 -5.09
C SER A 61 11.62 15.70 -4.54
N ILE A 62 11.77 16.56 -3.53
CA ILE A 62 10.65 17.35 -2.98
C ILE A 62 10.07 18.29 -4.06
N ALA A 63 10.93 18.96 -4.84
CA ALA A 63 10.49 19.85 -5.90
C ALA A 63 9.71 19.11 -6.99
N LEU A 64 10.18 17.94 -7.42
CA LEU A 64 9.46 17.09 -8.37
C LEU A 64 8.11 16.64 -7.82
N ILE A 65 8.05 16.19 -6.56
CA ILE A 65 6.79 15.84 -5.90
C ILE A 65 5.83 17.03 -5.85
N ALA A 66 6.33 18.23 -5.53
CA ALA A 66 5.53 19.46 -5.49
C ALA A 66 4.97 19.84 -6.88
N ILE A 67 5.77 19.68 -7.94
CA ILE A 67 5.33 19.89 -9.32
C ILE A 67 4.22 18.89 -9.68
N CYS A 68 4.40 17.60 -9.39
CA CYS A 68 3.39 16.57 -9.62
C CYS A 68 2.08 16.86 -8.88
N LEU A 69 2.16 17.27 -7.61
CA LEU A 69 1.00 17.64 -6.80
C LEU A 69 0.25 18.85 -7.39
N THR A 70 1.00 19.88 -7.80
CA THR A 70 0.42 21.12 -8.31
C THR A 70 -0.27 20.88 -9.65
N LEU A 71 0.45 20.30 -10.62
CA LEU A 71 -0.09 19.99 -11.95
C LEU A 71 -1.22 18.96 -11.88
N GLY A 72 -1.06 17.91 -11.08
CA GLY A 72 -2.09 16.89 -10.91
C GLY A 72 -3.37 17.44 -10.29
N LYS A 73 -3.26 18.38 -9.34
CA LYS A 73 -4.43 19.08 -8.77
C LYS A 73 -5.13 19.95 -9.80
N VAL A 74 -4.38 20.69 -10.62
CA VAL A 74 -4.97 21.50 -11.71
C VAL A 74 -5.72 20.60 -12.70
N VAL A 75 -5.11 19.49 -13.12
CA VAL A 75 -5.77 18.50 -13.99
C VAL A 75 -7.04 17.95 -13.35
N ALA A 76 -6.99 17.55 -12.07
CA ALA A 76 -8.16 17.05 -11.37
C ALA A 76 -9.30 18.09 -11.29
N GLN A 77 -8.98 19.36 -11.10
CA GLN A 77 -9.97 20.45 -11.09
C GLN A 77 -10.58 20.68 -12.47
N LEU A 78 -9.80 20.56 -13.55
CA LEU A 78 -10.30 20.65 -14.92
C LEU A 78 -11.21 19.47 -15.29
N LEU A 79 -10.98 18.29 -14.71
CA LEU A 79 -11.79 17.10 -14.92
C LEU A 79 -13.03 17.04 -14.02
N ALA A 80 -13.11 17.89 -12.99
CA ALA A 80 -14.22 17.92 -12.05
C ALA A 80 -15.55 18.26 -12.76
N GLY A 81 -16.59 17.48 -12.50
CA GLY A 81 -17.90 17.62 -13.15
C GLY A 81 -18.01 17.04 -14.56
N SER A 82 -16.94 16.45 -15.10
CA SER A 82 -16.98 15.71 -16.36
C SER A 82 -17.30 14.22 -16.16
N VAL A 83 -17.64 13.52 -17.24
CA VAL A 83 -17.79 12.04 -17.25
C VAL A 83 -16.47 11.35 -16.82
N PHE A 84 -15.33 11.99 -17.02
CA PHE A 84 -13.99 11.52 -16.66
C PHE A 84 -13.48 12.07 -15.32
N GLU A 85 -14.36 12.52 -14.43
CA GLU A 85 -13.94 12.93 -13.08
C GLU A 85 -13.24 11.76 -12.37
N LEU A 86 -11.94 11.96 -12.11
CA LEU A 86 -11.06 11.03 -11.42
C LEU A 86 -10.64 11.65 -10.08
N PRO A 87 -10.36 10.81 -9.06
CA PRO A 87 -9.80 11.30 -7.81
C PRO A 87 -8.50 12.06 -8.03
N THR A 88 -8.30 13.13 -7.25
CA THR A 88 -7.13 14.01 -7.40
C THR A 88 -5.81 13.27 -7.33
N PHE A 89 -5.68 12.25 -6.47
CA PHE A 89 -4.45 11.48 -6.35
C PHE A 89 -4.13 10.70 -7.65
N VAL A 90 -5.13 10.22 -8.41
CA VAL A 90 -4.92 9.52 -9.68
C VAL A 90 -4.29 10.48 -10.69
N CYS A 91 -4.82 11.69 -10.80
CA CYS A 91 -4.27 12.73 -11.67
C CYS A 91 -2.83 13.09 -11.28
N VAL A 92 -2.54 13.21 -9.98
CA VAL A 92 -1.19 13.44 -9.46
C VAL A 92 -0.23 12.30 -9.81
N LEU A 93 -0.65 11.04 -9.63
CA LEU A 93 0.15 9.87 -10.01
C LEU A 93 0.43 9.84 -11.51
N PHE A 94 -0.58 10.14 -12.33
CA PHE A 94 -0.43 10.16 -13.79
C PHE A 94 0.56 11.22 -14.26
N ILE A 95 0.49 12.43 -13.70
CA ILE A 95 1.50 13.47 -13.94
C ILE A 95 2.88 13.00 -13.47
N GLY A 96 2.97 12.32 -12.32
CA GLY A 96 4.22 11.73 -11.84
C GLY A 96 4.85 10.73 -12.81
N VAL A 97 4.04 9.87 -13.43
CA VAL A 97 4.50 8.92 -14.46
C VAL A 97 4.96 9.65 -15.72
N ILE A 98 4.20 10.64 -16.20
CA ILE A 98 4.58 11.44 -17.38
C ILE A 98 5.88 12.20 -17.11
N LEU A 99 5.99 12.85 -15.96
CA LEU A 99 7.16 13.64 -15.59
C LEU A 99 8.40 12.75 -15.43
N SER A 100 8.29 11.61 -14.74
CA SER A 100 9.43 10.71 -14.55
C SER A 100 9.91 10.09 -15.86
N ASN A 101 8.99 9.70 -16.74
CA ASN A 101 9.33 9.11 -18.03
C ASN A 101 9.91 10.15 -18.99
N SER A 102 9.33 11.36 -19.05
CA SER A 102 9.84 12.45 -19.90
C SER A 102 11.22 12.94 -19.48
N LEU A 103 11.48 13.12 -18.18
CA LEU A 103 12.82 13.49 -17.68
C LEU A 103 13.86 12.41 -17.98
N ALA A 104 13.48 11.13 -17.86
CA ALA A 104 14.36 10.00 -18.18
C ALA A 104 14.65 9.90 -19.69
N LEU A 105 13.65 10.10 -20.55
CA LEU A 105 13.80 10.13 -22.01
C LEU A 105 14.64 11.30 -22.49
N ALA A 106 14.48 12.48 -21.88
CA ALA A 106 15.27 13.66 -22.21
C ALA A 106 16.73 13.59 -21.70
N GLY A 107 17.07 12.58 -20.89
CA GLY A 107 18.40 12.42 -20.30
C GLY A 107 18.77 13.50 -19.28
N LEU A 108 17.83 14.37 -18.90
CA LEU A 108 18.05 15.53 -18.03
C LEU A 108 18.23 15.12 -16.56
N TYR A 109 17.41 14.17 -16.11
CA TYR A 109 17.39 13.74 -14.72
C TYR A 109 16.79 12.34 -14.60
N ARG A 110 17.42 11.45 -13.83
CA ARG A 110 16.80 10.19 -13.41
C ARG A 110 16.31 10.35 -11.99
N VAL A 111 14.99 10.19 -11.81
CA VAL A 111 14.37 10.22 -10.49
C VAL A 111 15.10 9.25 -9.57
N PHE A 112 15.56 9.75 -8.43
CA PHE A 112 16.31 8.95 -7.48
C PHE A 112 15.33 8.19 -6.58
N ASP A 113 14.97 6.97 -6.98
CA ASP A 113 13.94 6.13 -6.33
C ASP A 113 14.13 6.02 -4.81
N ARG A 114 15.38 6.00 -4.33
CA ARG A 114 15.70 5.94 -2.91
C ARG A 114 15.33 7.21 -2.15
N ALA A 115 15.53 8.41 -2.73
CA ALA A 115 15.11 9.66 -2.08
C ALA A 115 13.59 9.78 -2.02
N VAL A 116 12.90 9.36 -3.08
CA VAL A 116 11.44 9.28 -3.11
C VAL A 116 10.92 8.28 -2.07
N SER A 117 11.55 7.10 -1.95
CA SER A 117 11.22 6.09 -0.94
C SER A 117 11.41 6.59 0.49
N VAL A 118 12.54 7.26 0.77
CA VAL A 118 12.81 7.86 2.09
C VAL A 118 11.78 8.95 2.42
N LEU A 119 11.52 9.86 1.48
CA LEU A 119 10.49 10.89 1.64
C LEU A 119 9.10 10.28 1.87
N GLY A 120 8.76 9.22 1.13
CA GLY A 120 7.51 8.48 1.29
C GLY A 120 7.38 7.85 2.67
N ASN A 121 8.41 7.15 3.15
CA ASN A 121 8.43 6.53 4.47
C ASN A 121 8.35 7.56 5.61
N VAL A 122 9.06 8.69 5.49
CA VAL A 122 8.98 9.79 6.46
C VAL A 122 7.58 10.42 6.45
N SER A 123 7.06 10.74 5.26
CA SER A 123 5.72 11.35 5.11
C SER A 123 4.62 10.45 5.65
N LEU A 124 4.71 9.15 5.40
CA LEU A 124 3.79 8.16 5.96
C LEU A 124 3.87 8.12 7.49
N SER A 125 5.09 8.07 8.05
CA SER A 125 5.29 8.03 9.50
C SER A 125 4.71 9.28 10.17
N LEU A 126 4.91 10.46 9.56
CA LEU A 126 4.32 11.72 10.02
C LEU A 126 2.80 11.72 9.90
N PHE A 127 2.25 11.23 8.77
CA PHE A 127 0.81 11.10 8.57
C PHE A 127 0.17 10.23 9.67
N LEU A 128 0.76 9.07 9.96
CA LEU A 128 0.29 8.17 11.02
C LEU A 128 0.38 8.82 12.40
N ALA A 129 1.48 9.53 12.70
CA ALA A 129 1.64 10.25 13.97
C ALA A 129 0.59 11.36 14.14
N MET A 130 0.36 12.18 13.11
CA MET A 130 -0.66 13.23 13.11
C MET A 130 -2.07 12.65 13.26
N ALA A 131 -2.35 11.54 12.57
CA ALA A 131 -3.61 10.82 12.66
C ALA A 131 -3.90 10.32 14.09
N LEU A 132 -2.87 9.82 14.79
CA LEU A 132 -2.96 9.35 16.17
C LEU A 132 -3.08 10.49 17.19
N MET A 133 -2.45 11.64 16.97
CA MET A 133 -2.57 12.79 17.88
C MET A 133 -3.98 13.42 17.86
N SER A 134 -4.68 13.35 16.73
CA SER A 134 -6.06 13.86 16.58
C SER A 134 -7.12 12.95 17.23
N LEU A 135 -6.72 11.78 17.73
CA LEU A 135 -7.63 10.80 18.30
C LEU A 135 -7.97 11.11 19.76
N LYS A 136 -9.21 11.52 19.99
CA LYS A 136 -9.79 11.59 21.33
C LYS A 136 -10.10 10.19 21.86
N LEU A 137 -9.07 9.47 22.32
CA LEU A 137 -9.16 8.12 22.89
C LEU A 137 -10.24 8.00 23.99
N TRP A 138 -10.48 9.09 24.72
CA TRP A 138 -11.50 9.16 25.78
C TRP A 138 -12.94 9.11 25.25
N GLU A 139 -13.23 9.68 24.07
CA GLU A 139 -14.55 9.59 23.43
C GLU A 139 -14.81 8.18 22.85
N LEU A 140 -13.77 7.37 22.67
CA LEU A 140 -13.86 5.99 22.19
C LEU A 140 -14.00 4.97 23.32
N ALA A 141 -13.64 5.31 24.56
CA ALA A 141 -13.70 4.36 25.69
C ALA A 141 -15.12 3.82 25.92
N SER A 142 -16.16 4.65 25.73
CA SER A 142 -17.57 4.24 25.84
C SER A 142 -18.05 3.35 24.68
N LEU A 143 -17.31 3.30 23.56
CA LEU A 143 -17.60 2.54 22.35
C LEU A 143 -16.54 1.45 22.07
N ALA A 144 -15.54 1.32 22.96
CA ALA A 144 -14.37 0.48 22.74
C ALA A 144 -14.73 -1.01 22.68
N LEU A 145 -15.65 -1.46 23.53
CA LEU A 145 -16.07 -2.86 23.58
C LEU A 145 -16.76 -3.31 22.27
N PRO A 146 -17.78 -2.59 21.75
CA PRO A 146 -18.32 -2.86 20.41
C PRO A 146 -17.26 -2.84 19.30
N MET A 147 -16.33 -1.90 19.35
CA MET A 147 -15.28 -1.78 18.34
C MET A 147 -14.31 -2.97 18.35
N ILE A 148 -13.88 -3.43 19.52
CA ILE A 148 -13.00 -4.61 19.64
C ILE A 148 -13.67 -5.85 19.04
N ILE A 149 -14.98 -6.04 19.27
CA ILE A 149 -15.73 -7.17 18.72
C ILE A 149 -15.76 -7.09 17.19
N ILE A 150 -16.11 -5.91 16.62
CA ILE A 150 -16.14 -5.71 15.17
C ILE A 150 -14.77 -5.96 14.55
N LEU A 151 -13.71 -5.39 15.15
CA LEU A 151 -12.35 -5.54 14.66
C LEU A 151 -11.86 -6.99 14.76
N ALA A 152 -12.23 -7.72 15.82
CA ALA A 152 -11.90 -9.13 15.96
C ALA A 152 -12.59 -10.00 14.89
N VAL A 153 -13.87 -9.74 14.62
CA VAL A 153 -14.61 -10.42 13.55
C VAL A 153 -14.00 -10.09 12.18
N GLN A 154 -13.67 -8.82 11.94
CA GLN A 154 -13.03 -8.37 10.69
C GLN A 154 -11.65 -9.02 10.50
N ALA A 155 -10.84 -9.05 11.55
CA ALA A 155 -9.54 -9.71 11.59
C ALA A 155 -9.66 -11.20 11.23
N LEU A 156 -10.60 -11.90 11.86
CA LEU A 156 -10.85 -13.32 11.59
C LEU A 156 -11.34 -13.54 10.16
N ALA A 157 -12.32 -12.76 9.71
CA ALA A 157 -12.85 -12.85 8.35
C ALA A 157 -11.75 -12.59 7.30
N MET A 158 -10.88 -11.60 7.53
CA MET A 158 -9.75 -11.32 6.64
C MET A 158 -8.74 -12.47 6.62
N ALA A 159 -8.38 -13.02 7.77
CA ALA A 159 -7.46 -14.15 7.85
C ALA A 159 -8.03 -15.38 7.11
N LEU A 160 -9.32 -15.68 7.31
CA LEU A 160 -10.00 -16.76 6.59
C LEU A 160 -10.02 -16.49 5.09
N TYR A 161 -10.32 -15.26 4.65
CA TYR A 161 -10.34 -14.91 3.24
C TYR A 161 -8.95 -15.03 2.59
N ALA A 162 -7.90 -14.57 3.26
CA ALA A 162 -6.54 -14.70 2.78
C ALA A 162 -6.11 -16.17 2.63
N VAL A 163 -6.45 -17.01 3.61
CA VAL A 163 -6.08 -18.44 3.61
C VAL A 163 -6.89 -19.27 2.61
N PHE A 164 -8.22 -19.09 2.57
CA PHE A 164 -9.09 -19.95 1.76
C PHE A 164 -9.27 -19.46 0.33
N VAL A 165 -9.25 -18.14 0.10
CA VAL A 165 -9.47 -17.55 -1.22
C VAL A 165 -8.15 -17.11 -1.83
N THR A 166 -7.45 -16.16 -1.22
CA THR A 166 -6.27 -15.52 -1.84
C THR A 166 -5.15 -16.53 -2.10
N TYR A 167 -4.75 -17.27 -1.07
CA TYR A 167 -3.69 -18.27 -1.17
C TYR A 167 -4.02 -19.41 -2.15
N ARG A 168 -5.29 -19.81 -2.21
CA ARG A 168 -5.74 -20.90 -3.08
C ARG A 168 -5.87 -20.48 -4.54
N MET A 169 -6.32 -19.26 -4.80
CA MET A 169 -6.40 -18.68 -6.15
C MET A 169 -5.01 -18.37 -6.73
N MET A 170 -4.04 -18.03 -5.88
CA MET A 170 -2.66 -17.74 -6.29
C MET A 170 -1.78 -19.00 -6.49
N GLY A 171 -2.34 -20.21 -6.39
CA GLY A 171 -1.61 -21.43 -6.74
C GLY A 171 -0.86 -22.12 -5.59
N LYS A 172 -1.05 -21.69 -4.34
CA LYS A 172 -0.50 -22.35 -3.12
C LYS A 172 1.03 -22.55 -3.11
N ASN A 173 1.77 -21.66 -3.75
CA ASN A 173 3.23 -21.59 -3.72
C ASN A 173 3.72 -20.57 -2.68
N TYR A 174 5.04 -20.37 -2.58
CA TYR A 174 5.63 -19.38 -1.68
C TYR A 174 5.15 -17.96 -1.98
N ASP A 175 5.14 -17.56 -3.26
CA ASP A 175 4.66 -16.23 -3.67
C ASP A 175 3.20 -16.00 -3.27
N ALA A 176 2.34 -17.03 -3.36
CA ALA A 176 0.97 -16.97 -2.88
C ALA A 176 0.89 -16.75 -1.36
N ALA A 177 1.84 -17.30 -0.59
CA ALA A 177 1.91 -17.09 0.85
C ALA A 177 2.36 -15.66 1.20
N VAL A 178 3.38 -15.13 0.51
CA VAL A 178 3.84 -13.75 0.67
C VAL A 178 2.73 -12.77 0.25
N LEU A 179 2.06 -13.02 -0.87
CA LEU A 179 0.95 -12.20 -1.35
C LEU A 179 -0.25 -12.26 -0.40
N ALA A 180 -0.61 -13.42 0.13
CA ALA A 180 -1.69 -13.54 1.11
C ALA A 180 -1.37 -12.80 2.41
N ALA A 181 -0.11 -12.81 2.86
CA ALA A 181 0.32 -12.04 4.03
C ALA A 181 0.33 -10.53 3.77
N GLY A 182 0.77 -10.11 2.58
CA GLY A 182 0.63 -8.74 2.09
C GLY A 182 -0.85 -8.32 2.04
N HIS A 183 -1.73 -9.19 1.56
CA HIS A 183 -3.17 -8.95 1.50
C HIS A 183 -3.79 -8.82 2.89
N CYS A 184 -3.40 -9.64 3.87
CA CYS A 184 -3.82 -9.45 5.27
C CYS A 184 -3.38 -8.09 5.82
N GLY A 185 -2.13 -7.70 5.55
CA GLY A 185 -1.58 -6.42 6.00
C GLY A 185 -2.27 -5.22 5.35
N PHE A 186 -2.55 -5.32 4.05
CA PHE A 186 -3.27 -4.32 3.28
C PHE A 186 -4.75 -4.23 3.70
N GLY A 187 -5.45 -5.37 3.74
CA GLY A 187 -6.90 -5.45 3.91
C GLY A 187 -7.41 -5.06 5.31
N LEU A 188 -6.56 -5.18 6.34
CA LEU A 188 -6.87 -4.67 7.68
C LEU A 188 -6.27 -3.28 7.93
N GLY A 189 -5.15 -2.96 7.27
CA GLY A 189 -4.42 -1.72 7.48
C GLY A 189 -4.31 -0.90 6.20
N ALA A 190 -3.10 -0.78 5.68
CA ALA A 190 -2.78 -0.01 4.49
C ALA A 190 -1.62 -0.66 3.70
N THR A 191 -1.27 -0.08 2.56
CA THR A 191 -0.10 -0.50 1.76
C THR A 191 1.20 -0.68 2.56
N PRO A 192 1.58 0.22 3.50
CA PRO A 192 2.80 0.02 4.28
C PRO A 192 2.78 -1.18 5.22
N THR A 193 1.64 -1.54 5.82
CA THR A 193 1.54 -2.76 6.63
C THR A 193 1.64 -4.02 5.78
N ALA A 194 1.16 -3.97 4.55
CA ALA A 194 1.39 -5.02 3.57
C ALA A 194 2.87 -5.22 3.29
N ILE A 195 3.59 -4.13 2.99
CA ILE A 195 5.03 -4.14 2.70
C ILE A 195 5.81 -4.67 3.91
N ALA A 196 5.52 -4.19 5.11
CA ALA A 196 6.17 -4.66 6.34
C ALA A 196 5.96 -6.17 6.57
N ASN A 197 4.75 -6.68 6.34
CA ASN A 197 4.46 -8.11 6.45
C ASN A 197 5.23 -8.94 5.41
N MET A 198 5.26 -8.48 4.16
CA MET A 198 5.99 -9.17 3.10
C MET A 198 7.50 -9.17 3.38
N GLN A 199 8.07 -8.03 3.81
CA GLN A 199 9.48 -7.90 4.20
C GLN A 199 9.85 -8.85 5.34
N ALA A 200 9.03 -8.93 6.38
CA ALA A 200 9.27 -9.83 7.51
C ALA A 200 9.34 -11.31 7.12
N ILE A 201 8.66 -11.69 6.02
CA ILE A 201 8.69 -13.05 5.47
C ILE A 201 9.91 -13.21 4.57
N THR A 202 10.13 -12.28 3.65
CA THR A 202 11.22 -12.38 2.68
C THR A 202 12.61 -12.27 3.32
N ASP A 203 12.72 -11.58 4.45
CA ASP A 203 13.95 -11.53 5.26
C ASP A 203 14.31 -12.91 5.86
N ARG A 204 13.32 -13.79 6.08
CA ARG A 204 13.52 -15.12 6.68
C ARG A 204 13.54 -16.25 5.66
N PHE A 205 12.75 -16.15 4.58
CA PHE A 205 12.48 -17.25 3.65
C PHE A 205 12.91 -16.94 2.21
N GLY A 206 13.48 -15.75 1.94
CA GLY A 206 13.96 -15.35 0.60
C GLY A 206 13.01 -14.40 -0.14
N PRO A 207 13.49 -13.68 -1.17
CA PRO A 207 12.73 -12.63 -1.86
C PRO A 207 11.50 -13.16 -2.63
N SER A 208 10.55 -12.28 -2.94
CA SER A 208 9.34 -12.59 -3.73
C SER A 208 8.96 -11.41 -4.62
N HIS A 209 9.58 -11.35 -5.80
CA HIS A 209 9.42 -10.24 -6.76
C HIS A 209 7.95 -10.05 -7.17
N MET A 210 7.24 -11.17 -7.39
CA MET A 210 5.83 -11.14 -7.78
C MET A 210 4.95 -10.45 -6.72
N ALA A 211 5.15 -10.75 -5.43
CA ALA A 211 4.35 -10.15 -4.37
C ALA A 211 4.65 -8.65 -4.22
N PHE A 212 5.92 -8.25 -4.30
CA PHE A 212 6.34 -6.85 -4.18
C PHE A 212 5.97 -5.97 -5.39
N LEU A 213 5.69 -6.57 -6.56
CA LEU A 213 5.14 -5.85 -7.70
C LEU A 213 3.62 -5.74 -7.65
N VAL A 214 2.93 -6.85 -7.36
CA VAL A 214 1.46 -6.93 -7.45
C VAL A 214 0.79 -6.21 -6.29
N VAL A 215 1.22 -6.44 -5.05
CA VAL A 215 0.52 -5.94 -3.86
C VAL A 215 0.49 -4.40 -3.79
N PRO A 216 1.61 -3.68 -3.99
CA PRO A 216 1.57 -2.22 -3.99
C PRO A 216 0.74 -1.64 -5.14
N MET A 217 0.80 -2.23 -6.34
CA MET A 217 0.05 -1.74 -7.50
C MET A 217 -1.46 -1.90 -7.29
N VAL A 218 -1.90 -3.06 -6.79
CA VAL A 218 -3.32 -3.31 -6.50
C VAL A 218 -3.80 -2.52 -5.29
N GLY A 219 -3.02 -2.53 -4.21
CA GLY A 219 -3.41 -1.93 -2.93
C GLY A 219 -3.29 -0.41 -2.88
N ALA A 220 -2.43 0.22 -3.67
CA ALA A 220 -2.29 1.68 -3.66
C ALA A 220 -2.93 2.39 -4.86
N PHE A 221 -3.05 1.72 -6.02
CA PHE A 221 -3.53 2.39 -7.23
C PHE A 221 -4.90 1.88 -7.67
N PHE A 222 -5.03 0.58 -7.94
CA PHE A 222 -6.28 0.04 -8.50
C PHE A 222 -7.45 0.12 -7.54
N ILE A 223 -7.22 -0.19 -6.26
CA ILE A 223 -8.32 -0.17 -5.28
C ILE A 223 -8.92 1.22 -5.12
N ASP A 224 -8.12 2.28 -5.20
CA ASP A 224 -8.63 3.63 -5.02
C ASP A 224 -9.45 4.09 -6.24
N ILE A 225 -9.07 3.67 -7.46
CA ILE A 225 -9.89 3.87 -8.67
C ILE A 225 -11.21 3.12 -8.54
N VAL A 226 -11.16 1.84 -8.15
CA VAL A 226 -12.36 1.01 -7.95
C VAL A 226 -13.25 1.62 -6.88
N ASN A 227 -12.68 2.07 -5.75
CA ASN A 227 -13.43 2.68 -4.66
C ASN A 227 -14.13 3.96 -5.12
N ALA A 228 -13.44 4.84 -5.85
CA ALA A 228 -14.04 6.04 -6.41
C ALA A 228 -15.19 5.71 -7.38
N LEU A 229 -15.00 4.73 -8.26
CA LEU A 229 -16.02 4.28 -9.20
C LEU A 229 -17.23 3.66 -8.49
N VAL A 230 -17.01 2.80 -7.50
CA VAL A 230 -18.05 2.15 -6.70
C VAL A 230 -18.86 3.19 -5.93
N ILE A 231 -18.21 4.17 -5.29
CA ILE A 231 -18.89 5.26 -4.57
C ILE A 231 -19.72 6.09 -5.56
N LYS A 232 -19.13 6.49 -6.69
CA LYS A 232 -19.83 7.29 -7.71
C LYS A 232 -21.06 6.56 -8.26
N LEU A 233 -20.93 5.27 -8.58
CA LEU A 233 -22.03 4.45 -9.06
C LEU A 233 -23.11 4.25 -7.97
N TYR A 234 -22.69 4.04 -6.73
CA TYR A 234 -23.62 3.90 -5.60
C TYR A 234 -24.45 5.17 -5.37
N LEU A 235 -23.83 6.35 -5.49
CA LEU A 235 -24.52 7.64 -5.38
C LEU A 235 -25.45 7.94 -6.56
N LEU A 236 -25.20 7.34 -7.73
CA LEU A 236 -26.07 7.46 -8.91
C LEU A 236 -27.30 6.53 -8.86
N LEU A 237 -27.40 5.62 -7.86
CA LEU A 237 -28.56 4.76 -7.71
C LEU A 237 -29.81 5.59 -7.33
N PRO A 238 -30.98 5.27 -7.90
CA PRO A 238 -32.22 6.04 -7.75
C PRO A 238 -32.84 6.06 -6.34
N MET A 239 -32.18 5.45 -5.34
CA MET A 239 -32.55 5.61 -3.93
C MET A 239 -31.92 6.85 -3.27
N PHE A 240 -30.90 7.45 -3.89
CA PHE A 240 -30.16 8.61 -3.37
C PHE A 240 -30.16 9.82 -4.33
N GLY A 241 -30.88 9.73 -5.45
CA GLY A 241 -31.06 10.81 -6.44
C GLY A 241 -32.51 11.26 -6.56
#